data_AF-A0A6G1JAB8-F1
#
_entry.id   AF-A0A6G1JAB8-F1
#
_cell.length_a   1.000
_cell.length_b   1.000
_cell.length_c   1.000
_cell.angle_alpha   90.00
_cell.angle_beta   90.00
_cell.angle_gamma   90.00
#
_symmetry.space_group_name_H-M   'P 1'
#
loop_
_entity.id
_entity.type
_entity.pdbx_description
1 polymer ?
#
loop_
_entity_poly.entity_id
_entity_poly.type
_entity_poly.pdbx_seq_one_letter_code
_entity_poly.pdbx_strand_id
1 'polypeptide(L)'
;MMRLWTLLSMLLSLLTGVQSYMIDQDCDGDTQFVQNKIDAAFRLIANAVTELNRTPINPNVANWYNTLFGRPVTQAPRMVLQRLTHLAAISQHNQQDQTVPGGIQDVRFYYTTKRITKRADGNYINKNRNLAYKPKELESRFAHCYNLREPTLMITMTWTGEYSKIQICPWYLRNARGYKVMGLIDLNQPFYTAMSKTVIPIAAKFVYTPIDAFVLMDKAIVHELTHTSHAHPSTVDMKPDPYGFKNAVGLVQNWQNKPDSDNNPQMNADSKALFVTGTWIIVAPGGSTIGADGSFSTPIVPPKAKL
;
A
#
# COMPACT_ATOMS: atom_id res chain seq x y z
N MET A 1 -6.97 -21.95 43.90
CA MET A 1 -7.44 -20.86 43.00
C MET A 1 -6.31 -19.98 42.46
N MET A 2 -5.22 -19.73 43.20
CA MET A 2 -4.13 -18.82 42.79
C MET A 2 -3.27 -19.31 41.60
N ARG A 3 -3.21 -20.62 41.32
CA ARG A 3 -2.49 -21.21 40.17
C ARG A 3 -3.24 -21.13 38.83
N LEU A 4 -4.57 -20.93 38.85
CA LEU A 4 -5.38 -20.82 37.64
C LEU A 4 -5.23 -19.44 36.97
N TRP A 5 -5.06 -18.40 37.80
CA TRP A 5 -4.86 -17.02 37.33
C TRP A 5 -3.49 -16.79 36.69
N THR A 6 -2.43 -17.43 37.20
CA THR A 6 -1.09 -17.32 36.62
C THR A 6 -0.98 -18.03 35.26
N LEU A 7 -1.65 -19.18 35.09
CA LEU A 7 -1.76 -19.86 33.81
C LEU A 7 -2.63 -19.09 32.80
N LEU A 8 -3.72 -18.46 33.23
CA LEU A 8 -4.58 -17.62 32.37
C LEU A 8 -3.85 -16.35 31.91
N SER A 9 -3.08 -15.71 32.79
CA SER A 9 -2.26 -14.54 32.44
C SER A 9 -1.08 -14.91 31.53
N MET A 10 -0.45 -16.09 31.70
CA MET A 10 0.56 -16.60 30.75
C MET A 10 -0.06 -17.02 29.41
N LEU A 11 -1.28 -17.57 29.38
CA LEU A 11 -2.01 -17.87 28.13
C LEU A 11 -2.46 -16.59 27.38
N LEU A 12 -2.77 -15.50 28.09
CA LEU A 12 -3.07 -14.21 27.46
C LEU A 12 -1.81 -13.47 26.98
N SER A 13 -0.64 -13.76 27.57
CA SER A 13 0.65 -13.17 27.18
C SER A 13 1.32 -13.92 26.02
N LEU A 14 0.86 -15.14 25.73
CA LEU A 14 1.24 -15.91 24.56
C LEU A 14 0.21 -15.65 23.46
N LEU A 15 0.67 -15.09 22.32
CA LEU A 15 0.04 -15.20 20.98
C LEU A 15 -0.84 -14.06 20.45
N THR A 16 -0.63 -12.81 20.85
CA THR A 16 -0.83 -11.71 19.88
C THR A 16 0.49 -10.98 19.74
N GLY A 17 1.26 -11.35 18.71
CA GLY A 17 2.39 -10.53 18.29
C GLY A 17 1.85 -9.14 18.00
N VAL A 18 2.26 -8.16 18.79
CA VAL A 18 1.86 -6.77 18.63
C VAL A 18 2.31 -6.33 17.25
N GLN A 19 1.35 -6.09 16.35
CA GLN A 19 1.69 -5.70 15.00
C GLN A 19 1.92 -4.19 14.92
N SER A 20 3.02 -3.77 14.30
CA SER A 20 3.46 -2.38 14.37
C SER A 20 4.23 -1.89 13.16
N TYR A 21 4.09 -0.59 12.89
CA TYR A 21 4.96 0.12 11.97
C TYR A 21 5.80 1.17 12.70
N MET A 22 6.92 1.53 12.09
CA MET A 22 7.74 2.65 12.53
C MET A 22 8.19 3.50 11.34
N ILE A 23 8.27 4.81 11.55
CA ILE A 23 8.92 5.75 10.64
C ILE A 23 10.35 5.97 11.16
N ASP A 24 11.33 5.82 10.29
CA ASP A 24 12.74 6.03 10.66
C ASP A 24 12.99 7.45 11.19
N GLN A 25 14.08 7.65 11.94
CA GLN A 25 14.35 8.91 12.64
C GLN A 25 15.06 9.97 11.79
N ASP A 26 15.65 9.60 10.66
CA ASP A 26 16.34 10.51 9.72
C ASP A 26 15.40 11.54 9.03
N CYS A 27 14.16 11.70 9.54
CA CYS A 27 12.96 12.28 8.94
C CYS A 27 12.94 13.77 9.16
N ASP A 28 13.81 14.44 8.42
CA ASP A 28 13.97 15.90 8.45
C ASP A 28 12.61 16.59 8.19
N GLY A 29 11.92 17.05 9.24
CA GLY A 29 10.63 17.79 9.20
C GLY A 29 9.45 17.09 8.50
N ASP A 30 9.64 15.86 8.01
CA ASP A 30 8.71 15.12 7.14
C ASP A 30 7.83 14.13 7.88
N THR A 31 8.17 13.83 9.13
CA THR A 31 7.58 12.73 9.91
C THR A 31 6.07 12.81 9.94
N GLN A 32 5.52 13.98 10.26
CA GLN A 32 4.07 14.15 10.39
C GLN A 32 3.34 13.97 9.06
N PHE A 33 3.91 14.49 7.97
CA PHE A 33 3.32 14.33 6.64
C PHE A 33 3.29 12.85 6.25
N VAL A 34 4.42 12.15 6.38
CA VAL A 34 4.52 10.73 6.05
C VAL A 34 3.61 9.89 6.95
N GLN A 35 3.57 10.18 8.25
CA GLN A 35 2.69 9.50 9.20
C GLN A 35 1.22 9.66 8.82
N ASN A 36 0.79 10.87 8.49
CA ASN A 36 -0.58 11.14 8.05
C ASN A 36 -0.97 10.29 6.83
N LYS A 37 -0.04 10.09 5.88
CA LYS A 37 -0.25 9.27 4.68
C LYS A 37 -0.28 7.78 4.98
N ILE A 38 0.55 7.32 5.91
CA ILE A 38 0.54 5.93 6.38
C ILE A 38 -0.79 5.63 7.10
N ASP A 39 -1.20 6.50 8.01
CA ASP A 39 -2.48 6.35 8.72
C ASP A 39 -3.67 6.37 7.75
N ALA A 40 -3.63 7.23 6.74
CA ALA A 40 -4.64 7.30 5.69
C ALA A 40 -4.68 6.01 4.84
N ALA A 41 -3.52 5.44 4.49
CA ALA A 41 -3.43 4.14 3.81
C ALA A 41 -4.03 3.01 4.66
N PHE A 42 -3.75 2.96 5.96
CA PHE A 42 -4.36 1.97 6.86
C PHE A 42 -5.88 2.16 6.98
N ARG A 43 -6.40 3.40 6.99
CA ARG A 43 -7.85 3.65 6.94
C ARG A 43 -8.50 3.14 5.66
N LEU A 44 -7.83 3.25 4.49
CA LEU A 44 -8.32 2.68 3.25
C LEU A 44 -8.42 1.15 3.34
N ILE A 45 -7.38 0.50 3.88
CA ILE A 45 -7.35 -0.94 4.09
C ILE A 45 -8.48 -1.37 5.05
N ALA A 46 -8.62 -0.71 6.20
CA ALA A 46 -9.64 -1.01 7.21
C ALA A 46 -11.08 -0.84 6.68
N ASN A 47 -11.34 0.20 5.88
CA ASN A 47 -12.61 0.38 5.18
C ASN A 47 -12.91 -0.80 4.25
N ALA A 48 -11.93 -1.23 3.45
CA ALA A 48 -12.11 -2.35 2.53
C ALA A 48 -12.35 -3.67 3.27
N VAL A 49 -11.66 -3.92 4.38
CA VAL A 49 -11.91 -5.07 5.26
C VAL A 49 -13.32 -5.03 5.84
N THR A 50 -13.76 -3.85 6.30
CA THR A 50 -15.11 -3.68 6.85
C THR A 50 -16.16 -3.99 5.77
N GLU A 51 -16.04 -3.41 4.58
CA GLU A 51 -16.98 -3.63 3.48
C GLU A 51 -17.03 -5.09 2.99
N LEU A 52 -15.88 -5.77 2.92
CA LEU A 52 -15.82 -7.20 2.57
C LEU A 52 -16.45 -8.11 3.62
N ASN A 53 -16.55 -7.68 4.88
CA ASN A 53 -17.18 -8.43 5.97
C ASN A 53 -18.68 -8.12 6.14
N ARG A 54 -19.26 -7.18 5.38
CA ARG A 54 -20.68 -6.83 5.49
C ARG A 54 -21.59 -7.92 4.93
N THR A 55 -22.78 -8.04 5.52
CA THR A 55 -23.84 -8.93 5.04
C THR A 55 -25.14 -8.13 4.87
N PRO A 56 -25.61 -7.87 3.62
CA PRO A 56 -24.90 -8.13 2.36
C PRO A 56 -23.74 -7.15 2.11
N ILE A 57 -22.76 -7.57 1.31
CA ILE A 57 -21.70 -6.70 0.77
C ILE A 57 -22.35 -5.67 -0.15
N ASN A 58 -21.85 -4.42 -0.15
CA ASN A 58 -22.28 -3.40 -1.10
C ASN A 58 -22.15 -3.92 -2.55
N PRO A 59 -23.22 -3.96 -3.37
CA PRO A 59 -23.16 -4.51 -4.72
C PRO A 59 -22.13 -3.85 -5.64
N ASN A 60 -21.92 -2.53 -5.49
CA ASN A 60 -20.92 -1.80 -6.27
C ASN A 60 -19.49 -2.19 -5.85
N VAL A 61 -19.25 -2.44 -4.56
CA VAL A 61 -17.97 -2.95 -4.07
C VAL A 61 -17.75 -4.39 -4.55
N ALA A 62 -18.79 -5.23 -4.56
CA ALA A 62 -18.70 -6.59 -5.09
C ALA A 62 -18.38 -6.59 -6.60
N ASN A 63 -19.00 -5.70 -7.37
CA ASN A 63 -18.67 -5.51 -8.79
C ASN A 63 -17.25 -4.99 -8.99
N TRP A 64 -16.81 -4.03 -8.16
CA TRP A 64 -15.44 -3.52 -8.17
C TRP A 64 -14.41 -4.61 -7.86
N TYR A 65 -14.70 -5.45 -6.87
CA TYR A 65 -13.88 -6.63 -6.57
C TYR A 65 -13.76 -7.54 -7.79
N ASN A 66 -14.89 -7.88 -8.43
CA ASN A 66 -14.88 -8.72 -9.62
C ASN A 66 -14.11 -8.09 -10.79
N THR A 67 -14.17 -6.76 -10.93
CA THR A 67 -13.43 -6.00 -11.95
C THR A 67 -11.92 -6.14 -11.81
N LEU A 68 -11.40 -6.15 -10.57
CA LEU A 68 -9.97 -6.19 -10.29
C LEU A 68 -9.39 -7.59 -10.05
N PHE A 69 -10.26 -8.56 -9.76
CA PHE A 69 -9.83 -9.92 -9.40
C PHE A 69 -10.43 -11.03 -10.27
N GLY A 70 -11.32 -10.69 -11.21
CA GLY A 70 -11.87 -11.60 -12.20
C GLY A 70 -12.82 -12.67 -11.67
N ARG A 71 -13.19 -12.60 -10.38
CA ARG A 71 -14.12 -13.52 -9.73
C ARG A 71 -15.01 -12.80 -8.71
N PRO A 72 -16.24 -13.29 -8.47
CA PRO A 72 -17.09 -12.78 -7.41
C PRO A 72 -16.48 -12.93 -6.02
N VAL A 73 -16.80 -12.03 -5.10
CA VAL A 73 -16.35 -12.10 -3.70
C VAL A 73 -16.71 -13.43 -3.05
N THR A 74 -17.83 -14.06 -3.42
CA THR A 74 -18.27 -15.35 -2.87
C THR A 74 -17.36 -16.53 -3.24
N GLN A 75 -16.59 -16.43 -4.33
CA GLN A 75 -15.75 -17.52 -4.84
C GLN A 75 -14.30 -17.43 -4.37
N ALA A 76 -13.83 -16.27 -3.94
CA ALA A 76 -12.43 -16.07 -3.56
C ALA A 76 -12.20 -15.03 -2.43
N PRO A 77 -13.07 -14.89 -1.42
CA PRO A 77 -12.93 -13.79 -0.46
C PRO A 77 -11.64 -13.93 0.35
N ARG A 78 -11.24 -15.17 0.64
CA ARG A 78 -10.24 -15.48 1.68
C ARG A 78 -8.88 -14.83 1.40
N MET A 79 -8.33 -14.93 0.20
CA MET A 79 -6.97 -14.42 -0.04
C MET A 79 -6.86 -12.90 0.03
N VAL A 80 -7.82 -12.17 -0.54
CA VAL A 80 -7.80 -10.70 -0.52
C VAL A 80 -8.18 -10.20 0.86
N LEU A 81 -9.27 -10.72 1.44
CA LEU A 81 -9.73 -10.32 2.77
C LEU A 81 -8.68 -10.63 3.84
N GLN A 82 -8.17 -11.87 3.90
CA GLN A 82 -7.17 -12.27 4.90
C GLN A 82 -5.94 -11.36 4.84
N ARG A 83 -5.44 -11.07 3.63
CA ARG A 83 -4.30 -10.19 3.43
C ARG A 83 -4.58 -8.78 3.91
N LEU A 84 -5.72 -8.19 3.53
CA LEU A 84 -6.08 -6.86 3.98
C LEU A 84 -6.30 -6.81 5.49
N THR A 85 -6.84 -7.86 6.10
CA THR A 85 -6.96 -7.99 7.56
C THR A 85 -5.60 -8.03 8.24
N HIS A 86 -4.64 -8.80 7.72
CA HIS A 86 -3.28 -8.82 8.27
C HIS A 86 -2.61 -7.45 8.15
N LEU A 87 -2.77 -6.77 7.00
CA LEU A 87 -2.20 -5.43 6.83
C LEU A 87 -2.87 -4.39 7.74
N ALA A 88 -4.18 -4.48 7.96
CA ALA A 88 -4.88 -3.60 8.88
C ALA A 88 -4.36 -3.75 10.32
N ALA A 89 -3.99 -4.96 10.75
CA ALA A 89 -3.49 -5.17 12.10
C ALA A 89 -2.12 -4.50 12.37
N ILE A 90 -1.32 -4.21 11.33
CA ILE A 90 -0.07 -3.42 11.46
C ILE A 90 -0.32 -2.01 12.00
N SER A 91 -1.52 -1.44 11.77
CA SER A 91 -1.83 -0.06 12.20
C SER A 91 -2.00 0.08 13.71
N GLN A 92 -2.01 -1.02 14.47
CA GLN A 92 -2.32 -1.00 15.90
C GLN A 92 -1.29 -0.22 16.73
N HIS A 93 -0.03 -0.18 16.29
CA HIS A 93 1.01 0.55 17.02
C HIS A 93 1.97 1.29 16.09
N ASN A 94 2.01 2.62 16.22
CA ASN A 94 3.10 3.44 15.71
C ASN A 94 4.18 3.56 16.79
N GLN A 95 5.24 2.76 16.68
CA GLN A 95 6.34 2.78 17.64
C GLN A 95 7.41 3.79 17.21
N GLN A 96 7.13 5.09 17.33
CA GLN A 96 8.20 6.11 17.23
C GLN A 96 9.22 6.00 18.37
N ASP A 97 8.86 5.30 19.44
CA ASP A 97 9.70 5.12 20.60
C ASP A 97 10.48 3.79 20.50
N GLN A 98 11.80 3.88 20.32
CA GLN A 98 12.71 2.73 20.27
C GLN A 98 12.85 2.02 21.62
N THR A 99 12.11 2.46 22.65
CA THR A 99 12.25 2.05 24.05
C THR A 99 11.58 0.73 24.37
N VAL A 100 10.83 0.09 23.47
CA VAL A 100 10.27 -1.26 23.71
C VAL A 100 11.36 -2.29 23.46
N PRO A 101 12.05 -2.81 24.51
CA PRO A 101 13.10 -3.80 24.33
C PRO A 101 12.38 -5.11 23.97
N GLY A 102 12.55 -5.56 22.72
CA GLY A 102 11.81 -6.71 22.18
C GLY A 102 10.51 -6.37 21.44
N GLY A 103 10.24 -5.09 21.13
CA GLY A 103 9.14 -4.70 20.26
C GLY A 103 9.33 -5.26 18.85
N ILE A 104 8.48 -6.21 18.44
CA ILE A 104 8.49 -6.76 17.09
C ILE A 104 8.00 -5.65 16.15
N GLN A 105 8.92 -5.11 15.36
CA GLN A 105 8.59 -4.21 14.26
C GLN A 105 8.24 -5.07 13.05
N ASP A 106 7.11 -4.81 12.42
CA ASP A 106 6.71 -5.55 11.22
C ASP A 106 7.15 -4.82 9.96
N VAL A 107 6.95 -3.50 9.97
CA VAL A 107 7.23 -2.62 8.83
C VAL A 107 7.97 -1.37 9.30
N ARG A 108 9.04 -1.00 8.60
CA ARG A 108 9.73 0.27 8.81
C ARG A 108 9.75 1.11 7.53
N PHE A 109 9.28 2.34 7.64
CA PHE A 109 9.27 3.33 6.58
C PHE A 109 10.53 4.20 6.61
N TYR A 110 11.17 4.34 5.45
CA TYR A 110 12.33 5.19 5.23
C TYR A 110 12.02 6.19 4.12
N TYR A 111 12.49 7.42 4.25
CA TYR A 111 12.26 8.50 3.27
C TYR A 111 13.58 9.16 2.84
N THR A 112 14.69 8.90 3.54
CA THR A 112 16.04 9.17 3.01
C THR A 112 16.73 7.88 2.61
N THR A 113 17.78 8.03 1.82
CA THR A 113 18.66 6.95 1.39
C THR A 113 20.01 7.01 2.11
N LYS A 114 20.15 7.83 3.17
CA LYS A 114 21.42 8.09 3.89
C LYS A 114 22.10 6.83 4.41
N ARG A 115 21.30 5.81 4.78
CA ARG A 115 21.78 4.50 5.24
C ARG A 115 22.37 3.62 4.12
N ILE A 116 22.22 4.00 2.86
CA ILE A 116 22.57 3.18 1.70
C ILE A 116 23.77 3.80 1.00
N THR A 117 24.82 2.99 0.81
CA THR A 117 26.04 3.42 0.13
C THR A 117 26.35 2.47 -1.01
N LYS A 118 26.83 3.04 -2.12
CA LYS A 118 27.34 2.27 -3.26
C LYS A 118 28.79 1.89 -2.98
N ARG A 119 29.11 0.61 -3.07
CA ARG A 119 30.46 0.07 -2.93
C ARG A 119 31.21 0.17 -4.26
N ALA A 120 32.53 0.00 -4.19
CA ALA A 120 33.42 0.03 -5.35
C ALA A 120 33.12 -1.06 -6.39
N ASP A 121 32.53 -2.19 -5.97
CA ASP A 121 32.08 -3.29 -6.83
C ASP A 121 30.74 -3.02 -7.53
N GLY A 122 30.16 -1.83 -7.34
CA GLY A 122 28.87 -1.43 -7.92
C GLY A 122 27.64 -1.86 -7.11
N ASN A 123 27.81 -2.71 -6.09
CA ASN A 123 26.71 -3.13 -5.23
C ASN A 123 26.32 -2.04 -4.23
N TYR A 124 25.08 -2.05 -3.78
CA TYR A 124 24.64 -1.20 -2.68
C TYR A 124 24.67 -1.98 -1.37
N ILE A 125 24.99 -1.29 -0.27
CA ILE A 125 24.88 -1.84 1.09
C ILE A 125 24.08 -0.91 1.98
N ASN A 126 23.39 -1.49 2.96
CA ASN A 126 22.90 -0.75 4.11
C ASN A 126 24.05 -0.64 5.13
N LYS A 127 24.67 0.54 5.23
CA LYS A 127 25.86 0.78 6.06
C LYS A 127 25.59 0.61 7.57
N ASN A 128 24.34 0.80 8.00
CA ASN A 128 23.97 0.68 9.42
C ASN A 128 23.86 -0.79 9.86
N ARG A 129 23.75 -1.72 8.92
CA ARG A 129 23.55 -3.16 9.19
C ARG A 129 24.54 -4.08 8.49
N ASN A 130 25.42 -3.53 7.66
CA ASN A 130 26.33 -4.30 6.81
C ASN A 130 25.61 -5.35 5.94
N LEU A 131 24.42 -5.02 5.43
CA LEU A 131 23.62 -5.89 4.56
C LEU A 131 23.75 -5.48 3.10
N ALA A 132 24.15 -6.41 2.24
CA ALA A 132 24.21 -6.20 0.79
C ALA A 132 22.83 -6.39 0.15
N TYR A 133 22.47 -5.47 -0.76
CA TYR A 133 21.30 -5.62 -1.61
C TYR A 133 21.61 -6.59 -2.75
N LYS A 134 20.68 -7.50 -3.10
CA LYS A 134 20.96 -8.49 -4.14
C LYS A 134 21.06 -7.81 -5.51
N PRO A 135 22.01 -8.20 -6.38
CA PRO A 135 22.16 -7.59 -7.71
C PRO A 135 20.90 -7.59 -8.59
N LYS A 136 20.04 -8.60 -8.48
CA LYS A 136 18.74 -8.65 -9.20
C LYS A 136 17.68 -7.72 -8.58
N GLU A 137 17.76 -7.44 -7.29
CA GLU A 137 16.92 -6.42 -6.64
C GLU A 137 17.41 -5.01 -7.03
N LEU A 138 18.68 -4.86 -7.44
CA LEU A 138 19.27 -3.63 -7.96
C LEU A 138 18.95 -3.36 -9.45
N GLU A 139 18.08 -4.15 -10.07
CA GLU A 139 17.48 -3.81 -11.36
C GLU A 139 16.84 -2.40 -11.32
N SER A 140 16.62 -1.81 -12.49
CA SER A 140 16.40 -0.36 -12.71
C SER A 140 15.60 0.38 -11.62
N ARG A 141 14.52 -0.22 -11.08
CA ARG A 141 13.64 0.34 -10.05
C ARG A 141 14.36 0.78 -8.76
N PHE A 142 15.23 -0.05 -8.21
CA PHE A 142 16.00 0.33 -7.01
C PHE A 142 16.97 1.46 -7.36
N ALA A 143 17.67 1.34 -8.48
CA ALA A 143 18.58 2.38 -8.94
C ALA A 143 17.86 3.72 -9.18
N HIS A 144 16.63 3.74 -9.70
CA HIS A 144 15.84 4.96 -9.87
C HIS A 144 15.56 5.66 -8.54
N CYS A 145 15.12 4.90 -7.53
CA CYS A 145 14.85 5.43 -6.20
C CYS A 145 16.10 6.08 -5.56
N TYR A 146 17.26 5.42 -5.66
CA TYR A 146 18.52 5.87 -5.05
C TYR A 146 19.25 6.95 -5.85
N ASN A 147 19.18 6.89 -7.19
CA ASN A 147 19.73 7.91 -8.08
C ASN A 147 18.85 9.17 -8.16
N LEU A 148 17.77 9.23 -7.36
CA LEU A 148 16.83 10.35 -7.30
C LEU A 148 16.17 10.64 -8.66
N ARG A 149 15.88 9.59 -9.43
CA ARG A 149 15.27 9.68 -10.76
C ARG A 149 13.91 8.97 -10.78
N GLU A 150 13.01 9.54 -11.56
CA GLU A 150 11.76 8.89 -11.98
C GLU A 150 12.05 7.54 -12.68
N PRO A 151 11.09 6.60 -12.73
CA PRO A 151 9.68 6.72 -12.32
C PRO A 151 9.31 6.05 -10.98
N THR A 152 10.27 5.45 -10.27
CA THR A 152 9.97 4.65 -9.07
C THR A 152 9.53 5.52 -7.89
N LEU A 153 8.30 5.30 -7.40
CA LEU A 153 7.70 6.07 -6.31
C LEU A 153 8.18 5.60 -4.93
N MET A 154 8.11 4.29 -4.71
CA MET A 154 8.50 3.60 -3.48
C MET A 154 9.03 2.20 -3.83
N ILE A 155 9.67 1.53 -2.87
CA ILE A 155 10.10 0.14 -2.97
C ILE A 155 9.97 -0.58 -1.63
N THR A 156 9.49 -1.82 -1.66
CA THR A 156 9.52 -2.74 -0.52
C THR A 156 10.70 -3.71 -0.60
N MET A 157 11.33 -3.94 0.55
CA MET A 157 12.39 -4.92 0.74
C MET A 157 12.06 -5.81 1.93
N THR A 158 12.20 -7.13 1.76
CA THR A 158 11.95 -8.12 2.81
C THR A 158 13.17 -9.01 2.99
N TRP A 159 13.63 -9.21 4.23
CA TRP A 159 14.69 -10.17 4.55
C TRP A 159 14.19 -11.16 5.60
N THR A 160 14.58 -12.43 5.47
CA THR A 160 14.26 -13.46 6.45
C THR A 160 14.78 -13.06 7.83
N GLY A 161 13.90 -13.07 8.83
CA GLY A 161 14.25 -12.71 10.22
C GLY A 161 14.35 -11.21 10.49
N GLU A 162 13.99 -10.34 9.53
CA GLU A 162 13.90 -8.89 9.73
C GLU A 162 12.50 -8.35 9.44
N TYR A 163 12.23 -7.13 9.90
CA TYR A 163 11.07 -6.35 9.48
C TYR A 163 11.13 -6.01 7.98
N SER A 164 9.95 -5.87 7.37
CA SER A 164 9.83 -5.36 6.01
C SER A 164 10.19 -3.89 5.96
N LYS A 165 10.92 -3.45 4.93
CA LYS A 165 11.36 -2.06 4.76
C LYS A 165 10.65 -1.45 3.57
N ILE A 166 9.99 -0.32 3.77
CA ILE A 166 9.41 0.48 2.69
C ILE A 166 10.27 1.73 2.54
N GLN A 167 10.89 1.92 1.37
CA GLN A 167 11.61 3.15 1.04
C GLN A 167 10.73 4.03 0.14
N ILE A 168 10.37 5.20 0.64
CA ILE A 168 9.80 6.29 -0.14
C ILE A 168 10.94 6.96 -0.90
N CYS A 169 10.85 7.06 -2.23
CA CYS A 169 11.92 7.65 -3.01
C CYS A 169 11.99 9.17 -2.76
N PRO A 170 13.17 9.76 -2.49
CA PRO A 170 13.22 11.17 -2.07
C PRO A 170 12.70 12.15 -3.12
N TRP A 171 12.84 11.84 -4.42
CA TRP A 171 12.26 12.66 -5.48
C TRP A 171 10.72 12.66 -5.39
N TYR A 172 10.12 11.50 -5.13
CA TYR A 172 8.68 11.36 -5.02
C TYR A 172 8.15 12.07 -3.79
N LEU A 173 8.83 11.95 -2.64
CA LEU A 173 8.44 12.66 -1.42
C LEU A 173 8.49 14.19 -1.61
N ARG A 174 9.54 14.72 -2.26
CA ARG A 174 9.59 16.15 -2.60
C ARG A 174 8.44 16.58 -3.50
N ASN A 175 8.09 15.76 -4.50
CA ASN A 175 6.98 16.04 -5.40
C ASN A 175 5.62 15.88 -4.70
N ALA A 176 5.45 14.92 -3.80
CA ALA A 176 4.23 14.75 -3.01
C ALA A 176 3.99 15.93 -2.05
N ARG A 177 5.05 16.62 -1.62
CA ARG A 177 4.99 17.89 -0.89
C ARG A 177 4.70 19.08 -1.81
N GLY A 178 5.41 19.17 -2.93
CA GLY A 178 5.42 20.34 -3.82
C GLY A 178 4.27 20.39 -4.83
N TYR A 179 3.72 19.23 -5.21
CA TYR A 179 2.51 19.15 -6.00
C TYR A 179 1.30 19.01 -5.08
N LYS A 180 0.19 19.56 -5.57
CA LYS A 180 -1.19 19.25 -5.16
C LYS A 180 -1.56 17.78 -5.47
N VAL A 181 -0.70 16.80 -5.18
CA VAL A 181 -1.04 15.37 -5.05
C VAL A 181 -1.64 15.23 -3.65
N MET A 182 -2.81 15.83 -3.54
CA MET A 182 -3.54 16.12 -2.31
C MET A 182 -3.86 14.83 -1.56
N GLY A 183 -3.69 14.85 -0.24
CA GLY A 183 -4.03 13.71 0.59
C GLY A 183 -5.51 13.58 0.84
N LEU A 184 -5.89 12.44 1.38
CA LEU A 184 -7.23 12.20 1.90
C LEU A 184 -7.66 13.27 2.92
N ILE A 185 -6.73 13.90 3.62
CA ILE A 185 -7.01 14.92 4.65
C ILE A 185 -7.43 16.27 4.04
N ASP A 186 -7.11 16.54 2.78
CA ASP A 186 -7.31 17.86 2.16
C ASP A 186 -8.64 18.01 1.38
N LEU A 187 -9.47 16.96 1.32
CA LEU A 187 -10.56 16.71 0.36
C LEU A 187 -11.72 17.72 0.22
N ASN A 188 -11.67 18.91 0.82
CA ASN A 188 -12.84 19.78 0.96
C ASN A 188 -13.02 20.84 -0.17
N GLN A 189 -12.74 20.56 -1.45
CA GLN A 189 -12.83 21.60 -2.52
C GLN A 189 -13.32 21.10 -3.90
N PRO A 190 -14.23 21.80 -4.60
CA PRO A 190 -14.64 21.52 -6.00
C PRO A 190 -13.50 21.59 -7.06
N PHE A 191 -12.27 21.89 -6.63
CA PHE A 191 -11.06 22.01 -7.45
C PHE A 191 -10.49 20.65 -7.92
N TYR A 192 -10.87 19.51 -7.31
CA TYR A 192 -10.33 18.17 -7.60
C TYR A 192 -10.63 17.63 -9.00
N THR A 193 -11.87 17.81 -9.47
CA THR A 193 -12.31 17.29 -10.78
C THR A 193 -11.61 18.00 -11.95
N ALA A 194 -11.23 19.27 -11.76
CA ALA A 194 -10.45 20.04 -12.73
C ALA A 194 -8.96 19.67 -12.71
N MET A 195 -8.44 19.35 -11.52
CA MET A 195 -7.03 19.04 -11.28
C MET A 195 -6.60 17.65 -11.76
N SER A 196 -7.41 16.61 -11.54
CA SER A 196 -7.11 15.26 -12.03
C SER A 196 -6.98 15.22 -13.57
N LYS A 197 -7.67 16.13 -14.26
CA LYS A 197 -7.57 16.35 -15.70
C LYS A 197 -6.35 17.18 -16.13
N THR A 198 -5.65 17.86 -15.23
CA THR A 198 -4.62 18.87 -15.60
C THR A 198 -3.20 18.49 -15.17
N VAL A 199 -3.03 17.74 -14.07
CA VAL A 199 -1.72 17.50 -13.46
C VAL A 199 -0.99 16.26 -14.00
N ILE A 200 -1.70 15.33 -14.64
CA ILE A 200 -1.07 14.20 -15.32
C ILE A 200 -0.47 14.73 -16.64
N PRO A 201 0.84 14.61 -16.89
CA PRO A 201 1.43 14.95 -18.18
C PRO A 201 0.60 14.35 -19.32
N ILE A 202 0.38 15.07 -20.42
CA ILE A 202 -0.53 14.63 -21.49
C ILE A 202 -0.21 13.20 -21.97
N ALA A 203 1.07 12.82 -22.02
CA ALA A 203 1.52 11.46 -22.33
C ALA A 203 1.06 10.41 -21.29
N ALA A 204 1.07 10.76 -20.01
CA ALA A 204 0.60 9.89 -18.93
C ALA A 204 -0.94 9.78 -18.87
N LYS A 205 -1.71 10.69 -19.50
CA LYS A 205 -3.19 10.55 -19.63
C LYS A 205 -3.60 9.40 -20.56
N PHE A 206 -2.73 8.99 -21.49
CA PHE A 206 -2.99 7.85 -22.37
C PHE A 206 -2.77 6.51 -21.64
N VAL A 207 -1.83 6.49 -20.69
CA VAL A 207 -1.42 5.29 -19.95
C VAL A 207 -2.18 5.13 -18.62
N TYR A 208 -2.38 6.22 -17.88
CA TYR A 208 -2.99 6.25 -16.56
C TYR A 208 -4.37 6.90 -16.58
N THR A 209 -5.25 6.37 -15.74
CA THR A 209 -6.64 6.79 -15.57
C THR A 209 -6.81 7.74 -14.37
N PRO A 210 -7.96 8.41 -14.19
CA PRO A 210 -8.16 9.32 -13.05
C PRO A 210 -7.94 8.65 -11.68
N ILE A 211 -8.39 7.41 -11.49
CA ILE A 211 -8.14 6.65 -10.25
C ILE A 211 -6.66 6.30 -10.05
N ASP A 212 -5.86 6.35 -11.10
CA ASP A 212 -4.42 6.09 -10.99
C ASP A 212 -3.67 7.21 -10.28
N ALA A 213 -4.06 8.47 -10.50
CA ALA A 213 -3.44 9.63 -9.87
C ALA A 213 -4.12 10.08 -8.58
N PHE A 214 -5.33 9.58 -8.29
CA PHE A 214 -6.06 9.94 -7.09
C PHE A 214 -5.42 9.36 -5.85
N VAL A 215 -5.16 10.21 -4.84
CA VAL A 215 -4.55 9.84 -3.55
C VAL A 215 -3.30 8.97 -3.73
N LEU A 216 -2.47 9.33 -4.73
CA LEU A 216 -1.38 8.49 -5.23
C LEU A 216 -0.40 8.02 -4.15
N MET A 217 -0.08 8.88 -3.17
CA MET A 217 0.84 8.50 -2.09
C MET A 217 0.23 7.48 -1.14
N ASP A 218 -1.00 7.71 -0.71
CA ASP A 218 -1.77 6.81 0.16
C ASP A 218 -1.91 5.43 -0.52
N LYS A 219 -2.24 5.43 -1.82
CA LYS A 219 -2.34 4.20 -2.62
C LYS A 219 -0.98 3.51 -2.81
N ALA A 220 0.09 4.25 -3.10
CA ALA A 220 1.43 3.68 -3.21
C ALA A 220 1.88 3.03 -1.90
N ILE A 221 1.54 3.61 -0.73
CA ILE A 221 1.81 2.98 0.56
C ILE A 221 1.05 1.65 0.68
N VAL A 222 -0.23 1.58 0.29
CA VAL A 222 -0.97 0.31 0.27
C VAL A 222 -0.30 -0.71 -0.66
N HIS A 223 0.09 -0.28 -1.87
CA HIS A 223 0.81 -1.13 -2.82
C HIS A 223 2.04 -1.76 -2.17
N GLU A 224 2.93 -0.94 -1.61
CA GLU A 224 4.15 -1.41 -0.96
C GLU A 224 3.88 -2.29 0.26
N LEU A 225 2.86 -1.97 1.07
CA LEU A 225 2.45 -2.80 2.20
C LEU A 225 2.08 -4.21 1.75
N THR A 226 1.49 -4.39 0.56
CA THR A 226 1.13 -5.73 0.07
C THR A 226 2.34 -6.60 -0.30
N HIS A 227 3.50 -6.00 -0.56
CA HIS A 227 4.76 -6.73 -0.79
C HIS A 227 5.44 -7.19 0.50
N THR A 228 5.02 -6.68 1.66
CA THR A 228 5.63 -7.03 2.95
C THR A 228 5.42 -8.50 3.29
N SER A 229 6.23 -9.06 4.19
CA SER A 229 6.08 -10.42 4.72
C SER A 229 4.72 -10.65 5.41
N HIS A 230 4.11 -9.58 5.92
CA HIS A 230 2.88 -9.60 6.70
C HIS A 230 1.62 -9.71 5.84
N ALA A 231 1.71 -9.38 4.55
CA ALA A 231 0.64 -9.59 3.59
C ALA A 231 0.34 -11.07 3.29
N HIS A 232 1.09 -12.00 3.88
CA HIS A 232 1.15 -13.44 3.63
C HIS A 232 0.01 -14.06 2.78
N PRO A 233 0.30 -14.57 1.57
CA PRO A 233 1.58 -14.44 0.86
C PRO A 233 1.79 -13.00 0.35
N SER A 234 3.04 -12.55 0.28
CA SER A 234 3.39 -11.26 -0.34
C SER A 234 2.92 -11.21 -1.79
N THR A 235 2.53 -10.03 -2.25
CA THR A 235 2.14 -9.79 -3.64
C THR A 235 3.35 -9.61 -4.53
N VAL A 236 3.12 -9.65 -5.84
CA VAL A 236 4.12 -9.40 -6.87
C VAL A 236 3.67 -8.28 -7.80
N ASP A 237 4.63 -7.59 -8.37
CA ASP A 237 4.42 -6.71 -9.51
C ASP A 237 4.34 -7.56 -10.78
N MET A 238 3.12 -7.90 -11.19
CA MET A 238 2.88 -8.78 -12.35
C MET A 238 3.41 -8.22 -13.67
N LYS A 239 4.23 -9.02 -14.37
CA LYS A 239 4.75 -8.67 -15.69
C LYS A 239 3.69 -8.92 -16.80
N PRO A 240 3.77 -8.24 -17.96
CA PRO A 240 4.77 -7.23 -18.35
C PRO A 240 4.56 -5.86 -17.70
N ASP A 241 3.30 -5.48 -17.45
CA ASP A 241 2.92 -4.15 -16.99
C ASP A 241 2.07 -4.24 -15.70
N PRO A 242 2.67 -4.08 -14.51
CA PRO A 242 1.96 -4.33 -13.23
C PRO A 242 1.08 -3.18 -12.75
N TYR A 243 1.30 -1.98 -13.28
CA TYR A 243 0.83 -0.74 -12.68
C TYR A 243 -0.28 -0.07 -13.47
N GLY A 244 -1.25 0.49 -12.77
CA GLY A 244 -2.34 1.26 -13.31
C GLY A 244 -3.61 0.44 -13.54
N PHE A 245 -4.75 1.11 -13.48
CA PHE A 245 -6.06 0.50 -13.55
C PHE A 245 -6.29 -0.30 -14.84
N LYS A 246 -5.91 0.25 -16.00
CA LYS A 246 -6.04 -0.45 -17.29
C LYS A 246 -5.29 -1.78 -17.28
N ASN A 247 -4.09 -1.80 -16.71
CA ASN A 247 -3.26 -3.00 -16.63
C ASN A 247 -3.81 -3.99 -15.61
N ALA A 248 -4.29 -3.52 -14.45
CA ALA A 248 -4.98 -4.38 -13.47
C ALA A 248 -6.20 -5.09 -14.07
N VAL A 249 -7.00 -4.38 -14.88
CA VAL A 249 -8.14 -4.96 -15.61
C VAL A 249 -7.67 -5.88 -16.75
N GLY A 250 -6.62 -5.51 -17.48
CA GLY A 250 -6.01 -6.36 -18.50
C GLY A 250 -5.48 -7.69 -17.95
N LEU A 251 -4.89 -7.68 -16.74
CA LEU A 251 -4.47 -8.90 -16.04
C LEU A 251 -5.65 -9.83 -15.78
N VAL A 252 -6.80 -9.28 -15.38
CA VAL A 252 -8.03 -10.07 -15.18
C VAL A 252 -8.47 -10.73 -16.49
N GLN A 253 -8.53 -9.98 -17.58
CA GLN A 253 -8.93 -10.51 -18.89
C GLN A 253 -7.98 -11.62 -19.36
N ASN A 254 -6.68 -11.39 -19.26
CA ASN A 254 -5.66 -12.37 -19.63
C ASN A 254 -5.78 -13.65 -18.80
N TRP A 255 -5.97 -13.51 -17.49
CA TRP A 255 -6.11 -14.64 -16.58
C TRP A 255 -7.43 -15.39 -16.76
N GLN A 256 -8.53 -14.72 -17.07
CA GLN A 256 -9.79 -15.39 -17.39
C GLN A 256 -9.69 -16.21 -18.68
N ASN A 257 -8.95 -15.71 -19.68
CA ASN A 257 -8.69 -16.43 -20.93
C ASN A 257 -7.71 -17.60 -20.74
N LYS A 258 -6.72 -17.44 -19.86
CA LYS A 258 -5.72 -18.47 -19.56
C LYS A 258 -5.39 -18.46 -18.06
N PRO A 259 -6.17 -19.19 -17.24
CA PRO A 259 -5.93 -19.24 -15.80
C PRO A 259 -4.56 -19.83 -15.49
N ASP A 260 -3.73 -19.02 -14.88
CA ASP A 260 -2.35 -19.35 -14.49
C ASP A 260 -2.13 -18.85 -13.06
N SER A 261 -1.46 -19.66 -12.24
CA SER A 261 -1.10 -19.29 -10.87
C SER A 261 -0.18 -18.08 -10.86
N ASP A 262 0.71 -17.97 -11.84
CA ASP A 262 1.76 -16.94 -11.89
C ASP A 262 1.20 -15.57 -12.29
N ASN A 263 0.03 -15.57 -12.93
CA ASN A 263 -0.67 -14.37 -13.41
C ASN A 263 -2.03 -14.15 -12.70
N ASN A 264 -2.24 -14.74 -11.53
CA ASN A 264 -3.46 -14.55 -10.75
C ASN A 264 -3.62 -13.08 -10.29
N PRO A 265 -4.66 -12.33 -10.73
CA PRO A 265 -4.83 -10.91 -10.37
C PRO A 265 -4.92 -10.66 -8.85
N GLN A 266 -5.32 -11.67 -8.06
CA GLN A 266 -5.32 -11.61 -6.60
C GLN A 266 -3.92 -11.61 -5.98
N MET A 267 -2.86 -11.78 -6.78
CA MET A 267 -1.46 -11.68 -6.38
C MET A 267 -0.81 -10.36 -6.84
N ASN A 268 -1.48 -9.55 -7.66
CA ASN A 268 -0.99 -8.23 -8.05
C ASN A 268 -1.11 -7.21 -6.89
N ALA A 269 -0.05 -6.45 -6.64
CA ALA A 269 -0.03 -5.41 -5.61
C ALA A 269 -0.96 -4.24 -5.97
N ASP A 270 -0.88 -3.76 -7.21
CA ASP A 270 -1.63 -2.58 -7.64
C ASP A 270 -3.14 -2.83 -7.71
N SER A 271 -3.58 -4.04 -8.10
CA SER A 271 -4.99 -4.43 -8.03
C SER A 271 -5.56 -4.30 -6.61
N LYS A 272 -4.77 -4.54 -5.56
CA LYS A 272 -5.23 -4.36 -4.17
C LYS A 272 -5.24 -2.90 -3.75
N ALA A 273 -4.22 -2.15 -4.14
CA ALA A 273 -4.15 -0.71 -3.87
C ALA A 273 -5.32 0.04 -4.53
N LEU A 274 -5.66 -0.33 -5.77
CA LEU A 274 -6.86 0.12 -6.48
C LEU A 274 -8.15 -0.36 -5.81
N PHE A 275 -8.18 -1.62 -5.34
CA PHE A 275 -9.36 -2.15 -4.67
C PHE A 275 -9.70 -1.36 -3.41
N VAL A 276 -8.74 -1.12 -2.52
CA VAL A 276 -9.02 -0.39 -1.26
C VAL A 276 -9.38 1.07 -1.50
N THR A 277 -8.70 1.72 -2.46
CA THR A 277 -8.98 3.10 -2.84
C THR A 277 -10.37 3.21 -3.44
N GLY A 278 -10.70 2.34 -4.40
CA GLY A 278 -12.00 2.34 -5.05
C GLY A 278 -13.15 1.94 -4.13
N THR A 279 -12.91 1.04 -3.18
CA THR A 279 -13.91 0.71 -2.15
C THR A 279 -14.26 1.95 -1.34
N TRP A 280 -13.28 2.72 -0.89
CA TRP A 280 -13.54 3.99 -0.21
C TRP A 280 -14.29 4.99 -1.12
N ILE A 281 -13.88 5.14 -2.38
CA ILE A 281 -14.59 6.02 -3.34
C ILE A 281 -16.07 5.65 -3.43
N ILE A 282 -16.38 4.36 -3.54
CA ILE A 282 -17.75 3.87 -3.72
C ILE A 282 -18.63 4.10 -2.49
N VAL A 283 -18.08 3.93 -1.28
CA VAL A 283 -18.89 3.92 -0.04
C VAL A 283 -18.90 5.26 0.69
N ALA A 284 -18.00 6.18 0.34
CA ALA A 284 -17.98 7.50 0.93
C ALA A 284 -19.22 8.33 0.52
N PRO A 285 -19.72 9.22 1.39
CA PRO A 285 -20.69 10.24 1.02
C PRO A 285 -20.33 11.00 -0.27
N GLY A 286 -21.25 11.03 -1.24
CA GLY A 286 -21.04 11.60 -2.57
C GLY A 286 -20.22 10.73 -3.53
N GLY A 287 -19.85 9.53 -3.10
CA GLY A 287 -19.16 8.52 -3.89
C GLY A 287 -20.02 7.95 -5.02
N SER A 288 -19.37 7.44 -6.06
CA SER A 288 -20.00 6.75 -7.18
C SER A 288 -19.29 5.44 -7.49
N THR A 289 -19.88 4.66 -8.39
CA THR A 289 -19.16 3.61 -9.10
C THR A 289 -17.98 4.20 -9.88
N ILE A 290 -16.98 3.35 -10.13
CA ILE A 290 -15.82 3.68 -10.96
C ILE A 290 -16.11 3.19 -12.38
N GLY A 291 -16.00 4.09 -13.35
CA GLY A 291 -16.19 3.79 -14.76
C GLY A 291 -15.08 2.90 -15.33
N ALA A 292 -15.34 2.30 -16.50
CA ALA A 292 -14.37 1.46 -17.20
C ALA A 292 -13.10 2.23 -17.62
N ASP A 293 -13.16 3.56 -17.70
CA ASP A 293 -12.05 4.45 -17.97
C ASP A 293 -11.34 4.95 -16.68
N GLY A 294 -11.76 4.45 -15.51
CA GLY A 294 -11.24 4.85 -14.20
C GLY A 294 -11.78 6.20 -13.69
N SER A 295 -12.80 6.76 -14.33
CA SER A 295 -13.49 7.97 -13.86
C SER A 295 -14.44 7.69 -12.70
N PHE A 296 -14.66 8.70 -11.84
CA PHE A 296 -15.54 8.61 -10.67
C PHE A 296 -15.94 10.02 -10.20
N SER A 297 -17.02 10.13 -9.40
CA SER A 297 -17.32 11.35 -8.65
C SER A 297 -16.46 11.42 -7.39
N THR A 298 -15.84 12.57 -7.14
CA THR A 298 -14.95 12.73 -6.00
C THR A 298 -15.73 12.57 -4.68
N PRO A 299 -15.29 11.68 -3.77
CA PRO A 299 -15.85 11.58 -2.42
C PRO A 299 -15.80 12.92 -1.69
N ILE A 300 -16.85 13.23 -0.92
CA ILE A 300 -16.97 14.51 -0.20
C ILE A 300 -16.27 14.46 1.17
N VAL A 301 -15.92 13.26 1.65
CA VAL A 301 -15.28 13.08 2.97
C VAL A 301 -14.08 12.12 2.94
N PRO A 302 -13.05 12.37 3.75
CA PRO A 302 -11.97 11.42 3.99
C PRO A 302 -12.48 10.08 4.55
N PRO A 303 -11.73 8.97 4.42
CA PRO A 303 -12.08 7.69 5.00
C PRO A 303 -12.17 7.80 6.53
N LYS A 304 -13.33 7.41 7.09
CA LYS A 304 -13.66 7.53 8.51
C LYS A 304 -13.33 6.30 9.36
N ALA A 305 -12.69 5.26 8.81
CA ALA A 305 -12.34 4.07 9.59
C ALA A 305 -11.56 4.48 10.84
N LYS A 306 -12.03 4.01 12.01
CA LYS A 306 -11.24 4.03 13.23
C LYS A 306 -10.14 2.99 13.03
N LEU A 307 -8.89 3.42 13.20
CA LEU A 307 -7.75 2.52 13.33
C LEU A 307 -7.87 1.76 14.65
#